data_AF-A0A5B0BSK3-F1
#
_entry.id   AF-A0A5B0BSK3-F1
#
_cell.length_a   1.000
_cell.length_b   1.000
_cell.length_c   1.000
_cell.angle_alpha   90.00
_cell.angle_beta   90.00
_cell.angle_gamma   90.00
#
_symmetry.space_group_name_H-M   'P 1'
#
loop_
_entity.id
_entity.type
_entity.pdbx_description
1 polymer ?
#
loop_
_entity_poly.entity_id
_entity_poly.type
_entity_poly.pdbx_seq_one_letter_code
_entity_poly.pdbx_strand_id
1 'polypeptide(L)'
;MWEEFMDMFGNGKGIRDDIFQQEMDRLKLAYLDIENSAVQTNLLALNTPIVAARAGELGKGTAVVTQEVRKTAESASDSTANFQALTSSHRDEIEQALVAIRKGAELVEKGVSISFVTASKIESILSTIKVSQSDISTIQEIIEEQKLLSELVKYELQGAKELFTQAHDLTFDHIEDKEVD
;
A
#
# COMPACT_ATOMS: atom_id res chain seq x y z
N MET A 1 -13.87 -5.57 9.65
CA MET A 1 -13.03 -5.84 8.47
C MET A 1 -11.62 -5.25 8.57
N TRP A 2 -11.41 -3.91 8.56
CA TRP A 2 -10.06 -3.34 8.71
C TRP A 2 -9.50 -3.49 10.12
N GLU A 3 -10.32 -3.26 11.15
CA GLU A 3 -9.94 -3.54 12.54
C GLU A 3 -9.68 -5.03 12.78
N GLU A 4 -10.48 -5.94 12.23
CA GLU A 4 -10.23 -7.39 12.32
C GLU A 4 -8.95 -7.82 11.59
N PHE A 5 -8.65 -7.22 10.44
CA PHE A 5 -7.40 -7.44 9.72
C PHE A 5 -6.22 -6.94 10.56
N MET A 6 -6.29 -5.72 11.09
CA MET A 6 -5.27 -5.16 11.97
C MET A 6 -5.14 -5.93 13.28
N ASP A 7 -6.22 -6.47 13.83
CA ASP A 7 -6.22 -7.30 15.04
C ASP A 7 -5.53 -8.66 14.78
N MET A 8 -5.81 -9.29 13.64
CA MET A 8 -5.10 -10.50 13.18
C MET A 8 -3.59 -10.28 13.01
N PHE A 9 -3.14 -9.07 12.64
CA PHE A 9 -1.72 -8.72 12.54
C PHE A 9 -1.14 -8.14 13.84
N GLY A 10 -1.94 -7.47 14.67
CA GLY A 10 -1.54 -6.73 15.86
C GLY A 10 -1.48 -7.62 17.11
N ASN A 11 -2.57 -8.33 17.43
CA ASN A 11 -2.59 -9.34 18.48
C ASN A 11 -1.89 -10.63 18.05
N GLY A 12 -1.96 -10.96 16.76
CA GLY A 12 -1.22 -12.06 16.17
C GLY A 12 0.29 -11.85 16.10
N LYS A 13 0.80 -10.61 16.24
CA LYS A 13 2.25 -10.33 16.26
C LYS A 13 2.92 -10.92 17.50
N GLY A 14 2.39 -10.66 18.69
CA GLY A 14 2.93 -11.20 19.93
C GLY A 14 2.92 -12.73 19.92
N ILE A 15 1.77 -13.31 19.57
CA ILE A 15 1.61 -14.78 19.53
C ILE A 15 2.52 -15.42 18.47
N ARG A 16 2.68 -14.82 17.29
CA ARG A 16 3.48 -15.38 16.19
C ARG A 16 4.97 -15.19 16.43
N ASP A 17 5.38 -14.05 16.98
CA ASP A 17 6.76 -13.79 17.39
C ASP A 17 7.11 -14.76 18.56
N ASP A 18 6.21 -15.00 19.51
CA ASP A 18 6.41 -15.95 20.63
C ASP A 18 6.52 -17.41 20.15
N ILE A 19 5.61 -17.87 19.28
CA ILE A 19 5.65 -19.22 18.70
C ILE A 19 6.93 -19.41 17.90
N PHE A 20 7.30 -18.40 17.10
CA PHE A 20 8.51 -18.46 16.29
C PHE A 20 9.77 -18.53 17.15
N GLN A 21 9.85 -17.72 18.22
CA GLN A 21 10.97 -17.79 19.16
C GLN A 21 11.01 -19.12 19.91
N GLN A 22 9.85 -19.63 20.34
CA GLN A 22 9.76 -20.94 20.98
C GLN A 22 10.30 -22.06 20.08
N GLU A 23 9.97 -22.02 18.79
CA GLU A 23 10.41 -23.04 17.84
C GLU A 23 11.90 -22.90 17.51
N MET A 24 12.42 -21.67 17.44
CA MET A 24 13.86 -21.42 17.31
C MET A 24 14.65 -21.93 18.51
N ASP A 25 14.13 -21.74 19.73
CA ASP A 25 14.77 -22.24 20.94
C ASP A 25 14.72 -23.76 21.04
N ARG A 26 13.63 -24.40 20.60
CA ARG A 26 13.57 -25.86 20.44
C ARG A 26 14.62 -26.36 19.45
N LEU A 27 14.80 -25.67 18.33
CA LEU A 27 15.80 -26.04 17.33
C LEU A 27 17.22 -25.95 17.91
N LYS A 28 17.52 -24.88 18.67
CA LYS A 28 18.80 -24.73 19.36
C LYS A 28 19.06 -25.86 20.35
N LEU A 29 18.05 -26.23 21.16
CA LEU A 29 18.17 -27.34 22.09
C LEU A 29 18.46 -28.66 21.36
N ALA A 30 17.77 -28.93 20.24
CA ALA A 30 18.01 -30.11 19.43
C ALA A 30 19.44 -30.15 18.86
N TYR A 31 19.98 -29.03 18.40
CA TYR A 31 21.38 -28.97 17.96
C TYR A 31 22.36 -29.24 19.10
N LEU A 32 22.11 -28.68 20.28
CA LEU A 32 22.94 -28.91 21.47
C LEU A 32 22.98 -30.39 21.85
N ASP A 33 21.84 -31.09 21.76
CA ASP A 33 21.75 -32.53 22.03
C ASP A 33 22.56 -33.36 21.03
N ILE A 34 22.52 -32.99 19.74
CA ILE A 34 23.31 -33.65 18.69
C ILE A 34 24.79 -33.39 18.89
N GLU A 35 25.19 -32.15 19.18
CA GLU A 35 26.58 -31.79 19.45
C GLU A 35 27.12 -32.53 20.68
N ASN A 36 26.36 -32.58 21.78
CA ASN A 36 26.72 -33.36 22.97
C ASN A 36 26.88 -34.85 22.64
N SER A 37 25.99 -35.41 21.84
CA SER A 37 26.07 -36.82 21.40
C SER A 37 27.30 -37.07 20.53
N ALA A 38 27.64 -36.14 19.64
CA ALA A 38 28.85 -36.19 18.81
C ALA A 38 30.12 -36.11 19.67
N VAL A 39 30.19 -35.18 20.62
CA VAL A 39 31.32 -35.05 21.55
C VAL A 39 31.49 -36.31 22.42
N GLN A 40 30.41 -36.86 22.96
CA GLN A 40 30.47 -38.10 23.74
C GLN A 40 30.93 -39.29 22.89
N THR A 41 30.41 -39.42 21.66
CA THR A 41 30.81 -40.47 20.71
C THR A 41 32.30 -40.34 20.35
N ASN A 42 32.77 -39.11 20.13
CA ASN A 42 34.17 -38.81 19.86
C ASN A 42 35.06 -39.21 21.05
N LEU A 43 34.67 -38.86 22.28
CA LEU A 43 35.40 -39.25 23.50
C LEU A 43 35.43 -40.78 23.70
N LEU A 44 34.32 -41.47 23.43
CA LEU A 44 34.28 -42.93 23.50
C LEU A 44 35.21 -43.57 22.46
N ALA A 45 35.20 -43.04 21.23
CA ALA A 45 36.09 -43.46 20.17
C ALA A 45 37.55 -43.13 20.48
N LEU A 46 37.85 -42.03 21.16
CA LEU A 46 39.22 -41.69 21.54
C LEU A 46 39.81 -42.65 22.58
N ASN A 47 38.99 -43.19 23.48
CA ASN A 47 39.42 -44.08 24.56
C ASN A 47 39.51 -45.57 24.15
N THR A 48 38.81 -45.96 23.09
CA THR A 48 38.72 -47.36 22.63
C THR A 48 40.02 -47.97 22.07
N PRO A 49 40.94 -47.24 21.41
CA PRO A 49 42.19 -47.80 20.89
C PRO A 49 43.11 -48.37 21.98
N ILE A 50 43.01 -47.87 23.22
CA ILE A 50 43.74 -48.41 24.38
C ILE A 50 43.29 -49.86 24.67
N VAL A 51 41.98 -50.10 24.59
CA VAL A 51 41.40 -51.44 24.78
C VAL A 51 41.75 -52.35 23.59
N ALA A 52 41.73 -51.79 22.37
CA ALA A 52 42.16 -52.50 21.17
C ALA A 52 43.64 -52.91 21.22
N ALA A 53 44.52 -52.02 21.69
CA ALA A 53 45.95 -52.33 21.88
C ALA A 53 46.17 -53.44 22.92
N ARG A 54 45.37 -53.46 24.00
CA ARG A 54 45.37 -54.55 25.00
C ARG A 54 44.96 -55.91 24.43
N ALA A 55 44.14 -55.94 23.37
CA ALA A 55 43.68 -57.17 22.72
C ALA A 55 44.65 -57.72 21.65
N GLY A 56 45.76 -57.02 21.34
CA GLY A 56 46.77 -57.48 20.39
C GLY A 56 46.24 -57.57 18.94
N GLU A 57 46.51 -58.69 18.25
CA GLU A 57 46.05 -58.95 16.87
C GLU A 57 44.51 -58.84 16.72
N LEU A 58 43.76 -59.27 17.73
CA LEU A 58 42.28 -59.22 17.73
C LEU A 58 41.74 -57.79 17.78
N GLY A 59 42.52 -56.81 18.24
CA GLY A 59 42.11 -55.41 18.35
C GLY A 59 42.34 -54.57 17.08
N LYS A 60 43.08 -55.07 16.09
CA LYS A 60 43.39 -54.31 14.86
C LYS A 60 42.14 -53.86 14.11
N GLY A 61 41.15 -54.75 13.96
CA GLY A 61 39.87 -54.41 13.32
C GLY A 61 39.06 -53.39 14.13
N THR A 62 39.06 -53.53 15.46
CA THR A 62 38.41 -52.59 16.39
C THR A 62 39.03 -51.20 16.31
N ALA A 63 40.35 -51.09 16.18
CA ALA A 63 41.04 -49.80 16.05
C ALA A 63 40.65 -49.04 14.77
N VAL A 64 40.50 -49.75 13.63
CA VAL A 64 40.06 -49.15 12.36
C VAL A 64 38.62 -48.64 12.46
N VAL A 65 37.70 -49.46 12.99
CA VAL A 65 36.29 -49.06 13.20
C VAL A 65 36.21 -47.85 14.11
N THR A 66 37.00 -47.83 15.18
CA THR A 66 37.03 -46.73 16.15
C THR A 66 37.47 -45.41 15.51
N GLN A 67 38.48 -45.44 14.63
CA GLN A 67 38.94 -44.25 13.91
C GLN A 67 37.85 -43.69 12.98
N GLU A 68 37.08 -44.57 12.31
CA GLU A 68 35.96 -44.14 11.46
C GLU A 68 34.80 -43.56 12.27
N VAL A 69 34.50 -44.13 13.44
CA VAL A 69 33.52 -43.57 14.40
C VAL A 69 33.96 -42.17 14.86
N ARG A 70 35.25 -41.97 15.14
CA ARG A 70 35.80 -40.67 15.53
C ARG A 70 35.58 -39.62 14.43
N LYS A 71 35.95 -39.95 13.20
CA LYS A 71 35.77 -39.09 12.03
C LYS A 71 34.30 -38.78 11.77
N THR A 72 33.41 -39.75 11.97
CA THR A 72 31.96 -39.57 11.85
C THR A 72 31.44 -38.60 12.91
N ALA A 73 31.91 -38.71 14.16
CA ALA A 73 31.53 -37.83 15.25
C ALA A 73 32.03 -36.38 15.02
N GLU A 74 33.27 -36.21 14.58
CA GLU A 74 33.83 -34.89 14.18
C GLU A 74 32.98 -34.26 13.06
N SER A 75 32.69 -35.01 11.99
CA SER A 75 31.84 -34.55 10.87
C SER A 75 30.41 -34.19 11.29
N ALA A 76 29.83 -34.92 12.24
CA ALA A 76 28.51 -34.61 12.79
C ALA A 76 28.51 -33.29 13.57
N SER A 77 29.58 -33.00 14.33
CA SER A 77 29.76 -31.74 15.04
C SER A 77 29.86 -30.56 14.07
N ASP A 78 30.70 -30.68 13.04
CA ASP A 78 30.86 -29.65 12.01
C ASP A 78 29.56 -29.39 11.25
N SER A 79 28.83 -30.45 10.91
CA SER A 79 27.53 -30.34 10.23
C SER A 79 26.50 -29.64 11.12
N THR A 80 26.48 -29.95 12.42
CA THR A 80 25.57 -29.31 13.39
C THR A 80 25.86 -27.81 13.52
N ALA A 81 27.13 -27.43 13.59
CA ALA A 81 27.54 -26.02 13.62
C ALA A 81 27.10 -25.26 12.35
N ASN A 82 27.27 -25.88 11.17
CA ASN A 82 26.82 -25.31 9.90
C ASN A 82 25.29 -25.14 9.85
N PHE A 83 24.53 -26.12 10.33
CA PHE A 83 23.07 -26.02 10.41
C PHE A 83 22.62 -24.93 11.38
N GLN A 84 23.29 -24.77 12.51
CA GLN A 84 23.00 -23.69 13.46
C GLN A 84 23.23 -22.31 12.84
N ALA A 85 24.32 -22.13 12.09
CA ALA A 85 24.60 -20.90 11.36
C ALA A 85 23.53 -20.62 10.29
N LEU A 86 23.15 -21.62 9.50
CA LEU A 86 22.13 -21.49 8.46
C LEU A 86 20.76 -21.13 9.04
N THR A 87 20.33 -21.82 10.11
CA THR A 87 19.09 -21.49 10.82
C THR A 87 19.11 -20.07 11.37
N SER A 88 20.24 -19.61 11.90
CA SER A 88 20.35 -18.22 12.36
C SER A 88 20.20 -17.21 11.21
N SER A 89 20.79 -17.49 10.04
CA SER A 89 20.60 -16.65 8.85
C SER A 89 19.14 -16.61 8.40
N HIS A 90 18.48 -17.77 8.35
CA HIS A 90 17.06 -17.84 8.01
C HIS A 90 16.18 -17.07 9.00
N ARG A 91 16.52 -17.08 10.30
CA ARG A 91 15.82 -16.26 11.31
C ARG A 91 15.90 -14.78 10.95
N ASP A 92 17.10 -14.28 10.63
CA ASP A 92 17.31 -12.89 10.28
C ASP A 92 16.56 -12.51 8.98
N GLU A 93 16.55 -13.38 7.98
CA GLU A 93 15.79 -13.18 6.73
C GLU A 93 14.28 -13.12 6.98
N ILE A 94 13.75 -13.99 7.83
CA ILE A 94 12.33 -13.99 8.21
C ILE A 94 11.97 -12.70 8.96
N GLU A 95 12.81 -12.23 9.88
CA GLU A 95 12.59 -10.97 10.59
C GLU A 95 12.56 -9.78 9.61
N GLN A 96 13.47 -9.74 8.63
CA GLN A 96 13.46 -8.72 7.59
C GLN A 96 12.19 -8.78 6.72
N ALA A 97 11.76 -9.98 6.33
CA ALA A 97 10.52 -10.17 5.57
C ALA A 97 9.30 -9.67 6.35
N LEU A 98 9.23 -9.93 7.66
CA LEU A 98 8.16 -9.43 8.52
C LEU A 98 8.14 -7.90 8.59
N VAL A 99 9.31 -7.24 8.66
CA VAL A 99 9.40 -5.77 8.60
C VAL A 99 8.89 -5.24 7.26
N ALA A 100 9.29 -5.85 6.15
CA ALA A 100 8.83 -5.45 4.82
C ALA A 100 7.32 -5.60 4.66
N ILE A 101 6.74 -6.71 5.14
CA ILE A 101 5.30 -6.95 5.12
C ILE A 101 4.55 -5.90 5.94
N ARG A 102 5.03 -5.55 7.14
CA ARG A 102 4.42 -4.50 7.98
C ARG A 102 4.40 -3.15 7.27
N LYS A 103 5.53 -2.76 6.67
CA LYS A 103 5.61 -1.54 5.87
C LYS A 103 4.68 -1.58 4.66
N GLY A 104 4.55 -2.73 4.01
CA GLY A 104 3.58 -2.94 2.94
C GLY A 104 2.13 -2.71 3.38
N ALA A 105 1.75 -3.25 4.54
CA ALA A 105 0.42 -3.07 5.11
C ALA A 105 0.11 -1.59 5.41
N GLU A 106 1.05 -0.85 6.01
CA GLU A 106 0.92 0.59 6.26
C GLU A 106 0.74 1.40 4.96
N LEU A 107 1.49 1.06 3.91
CA LEU A 107 1.36 1.71 2.61
C LEU A 107 0.01 1.44 1.95
N VAL A 108 -0.52 0.22 2.08
CA VAL A 108 -1.86 -0.14 1.60
C VAL A 108 -2.92 0.67 2.33
N GLU A 109 -2.84 0.78 3.67
CA GLU A 109 -3.75 1.60 4.48
C GLU A 109 -3.79 3.05 4.00
N LYS A 110 -2.61 3.64 3.83
CA LYS A 110 -2.47 5.01 3.35
C LYS A 110 -3.05 5.16 1.94
N GLY A 111 -2.82 4.18 1.07
CA GLY A 111 -3.40 4.13 -0.28
C GLY A 111 -4.92 4.12 -0.28
N VAL A 112 -5.54 3.32 0.59
CA VAL A 112 -7.00 3.28 0.78
C VAL A 112 -7.53 4.64 1.26
N SER A 113 -6.88 5.25 2.26
CA SER A 113 -7.27 6.57 2.78
C SER A 113 -7.22 7.66 1.70
N ILE A 114 -6.12 7.71 0.93
CA ILE A 114 -5.96 8.65 -0.19
C ILE A 114 -7.03 8.43 -1.26
N SER A 115 -7.37 7.17 -1.54
CA SER A 115 -8.41 6.82 -2.51
C SER A 115 -9.79 7.34 -2.08
N PHE A 116 -10.11 7.24 -0.78
CA PHE A 116 -11.36 7.78 -0.23
C PHE A 116 -11.43 9.31 -0.34
N VAL A 117 -10.34 10.01 0.00
CA VAL A 117 -10.25 11.47 -0.17
C VAL A 117 -10.41 11.86 -1.64
N THR A 118 -9.80 11.10 -2.55
CA THR A 118 -9.90 11.35 -4.00
C THR A 118 -11.34 11.16 -4.50
N ALA A 119 -12.04 10.11 -4.05
CA ALA A 119 -13.43 9.88 -4.38
C ALA A 119 -14.33 11.06 -3.92
N SER A 120 -14.16 11.53 -2.69
CA SER A 120 -14.90 12.68 -2.17
C SER A 120 -14.63 13.98 -2.96
N LYS A 121 -13.39 14.20 -3.42
CA LYS A 121 -13.08 15.33 -4.31
C LYS A 121 -13.76 15.20 -5.66
N ILE A 122 -13.82 14.00 -6.23
CA ILE A 122 -14.55 13.74 -7.49
C ILE A 122 -16.04 14.03 -7.32
N GLU A 123 -16.66 13.61 -6.21
CA GLU A 123 -18.06 13.94 -5.90
C GLU A 123 -18.30 15.45 -5.82
N SER A 124 -17.37 16.19 -5.20
CA SER A 124 -17.45 17.66 -5.13
C SER A 124 -17.35 18.31 -6.51
N ILE A 125 -16.49 17.79 -7.39
CA ILE A 125 -16.39 18.25 -8.79
C ILE A 125 -17.69 17.98 -9.53
N LEU A 126 -18.26 16.77 -9.40
CA LEU A 126 -19.53 16.41 -10.04
C LEU A 126 -20.68 17.30 -9.55
N SER A 127 -20.72 17.64 -8.26
CA SER A 127 -21.68 18.58 -7.70
C SER A 127 -21.52 19.97 -8.32
N THR A 128 -20.29 20.46 -8.45
CA THR A 128 -20.00 21.76 -9.07
C THR A 128 -20.44 21.78 -10.53
N ILE A 129 -20.16 20.73 -11.30
CA ILE A 129 -20.60 20.59 -12.69
C ILE A 129 -22.13 20.66 -12.79
N LYS A 130 -22.85 20.00 -11.87
CA LYS A 130 -24.32 20.02 -11.84
C LYS A 130 -24.87 21.43 -11.59
N VAL A 131 -24.24 22.19 -10.70
CA VAL A 131 -24.60 23.60 -10.46
C VAL A 131 -24.35 24.42 -11.71
N SER A 132 -23.17 24.32 -12.32
CA SER A 132 -22.85 25.05 -13.55
C SER A 132 -23.82 24.73 -14.70
N GLN A 133 -24.28 23.48 -14.81
CA GLN A 133 -25.27 23.10 -15.82
C GLN A 133 -26.63 23.80 -15.59
N SER A 134 -27.02 23.96 -14.31
CA SER A 134 -28.21 24.72 -13.93
C SER A 134 -28.06 26.20 -14.30
N ASP A 135 -26.92 26.80 -13.95
CA ASP A 135 -26.64 28.21 -14.24
C ASP A 135 -26.66 28.49 -15.76
N ILE A 136 -26.10 27.57 -16.57
CA ILE A 136 -26.16 27.66 -18.03
C ILE A 136 -27.61 27.66 -18.53
N SER A 137 -28.48 26.80 -17.96
CA SER A 137 -29.90 26.77 -18.32
C SER A 137 -30.59 28.09 -18.00
N THR A 138 -30.34 28.65 -16.81
CA THR A 138 -30.89 29.96 -16.41
C THR A 138 -30.37 31.08 -17.32
N ILE A 139 -29.10 31.06 -17.70
CA ILE A 139 -28.54 32.04 -18.65
C ILE A 139 -29.24 31.92 -20.01
N GLN A 140 -29.52 30.72 -20.50
CA GLN A 140 -30.25 30.53 -21.75
C GLN A 140 -31.66 31.13 -21.69
N GLU A 141 -32.38 30.95 -20.58
CA GLU A 141 -33.69 31.57 -20.37
C GLU A 141 -33.60 33.11 -20.40
N ILE A 142 -32.62 33.69 -19.71
CA ILE A 142 -32.39 35.14 -19.69
C ILE A 142 -32.07 35.67 -21.10
N ILE A 143 -31.28 34.93 -21.90
CA ILE A 143 -30.94 35.35 -23.28
C ILE A 143 -32.20 35.43 -24.15
N GLU A 144 -33.12 34.46 -24.03
CA GLU A 144 -34.38 34.50 -24.78
C GLU A 144 -35.28 35.66 -24.33
N GLU A 145 -35.37 35.91 -23.03
CA GLU A 145 -36.13 37.06 -22.51
C GLU A 145 -35.53 38.39 -23.00
N GLN A 146 -34.20 38.53 -22.93
CA GLN A 146 -33.49 39.72 -23.38
C GLN A 146 -33.67 39.97 -24.88
N LYS A 147 -33.76 38.91 -25.69
CA LYS A 147 -34.03 39.01 -27.12
C LYS A 147 -35.41 39.63 -27.38
N LEU A 148 -36.45 39.17 -26.68
CA LEU A 148 -37.80 39.73 -26.79
C LEU A 148 -37.85 41.20 -26.36
N LEU A 149 -37.17 41.54 -25.26
CA LEU A 149 -37.02 42.93 -24.81
C LEU A 149 -36.33 43.82 -25.85
N SER A 150 -35.28 43.31 -26.50
CA SER A 150 -34.57 44.03 -27.56
C SER A 150 -35.47 44.32 -28.77
N GLU A 151 -36.32 43.35 -29.17
CA GLU A 151 -37.31 43.55 -30.23
C GLU A 151 -38.36 44.61 -29.85
N LEU A 152 -38.83 44.60 -28.59
CA LEU A 152 -39.76 45.60 -28.08
C LEU A 152 -39.14 47.01 -28.08
N VAL A 153 -37.92 47.16 -27.57
CA VAL A 153 -37.21 48.45 -27.57
C VAL A 153 -37.03 48.97 -29.00
N LYS A 154 -36.71 48.08 -29.94
CA LYS A 154 -36.61 48.45 -31.37
C LYS A 154 -37.94 48.98 -31.91
N TYR A 155 -39.05 48.33 -31.57
CA TYR A 155 -40.39 48.77 -31.97
C TYR A 155 -40.72 50.16 -31.41
N GLU A 156 -40.50 50.38 -30.11
CA GLU A 156 -40.75 51.67 -29.45
C GLU A 156 -39.90 52.81 -30.03
N LEU A 157 -38.62 52.56 -30.32
CA LEU A 157 -37.75 53.54 -30.97
C LEU A 157 -38.23 53.92 -32.36
N GLN A 158 -38.81 52.98 -33.11
CA GLN A 158 -39.36 53.26 -34.42
C GLN A 158 -40.64 54.10 -34.32
N GLY A 159 -41.52 53.79 -33.36
CA GLY A 159 -42.70 54.61 -33.07
C GLY A 159 -42.31 56.04 -32.65
N ALA A 160 -41.32 56.19 -31.77
CA ALA A 160 -40.79 57.49 -31.38
C ALA A 160 -40.25 58.28 -32.57
N LYS A 161 -39.50 57.62 -33.47
CA LYS A 161 -39.02 58.24 -34.71
C LYS A 161 -40.17 58.76 -35.58
N GLU A 162 -41.22 57.96 -35.77
CA GLU A 162 -42.40 58.37 -36.55
C GLU A 162 -43.10 59.58 -35.93
N LEU A 163 -43.26 59.60 -34.61
CA LEU A 163 -43.81 60.76 -33.90
C LEU A 163 -42.96 62.02 -34.07
N PHE A 164 -41.63 61.89 -33.99
CA PHE A 164 -40.74 63.04 -34.23
C PHE A 164 -40.85 63.56 -35.66
N THR A 165 -40.96 62.67 -36.67
CA THR A 165 -41.19 63.10 -38.06
C THR A 165 -42.53 63.82 -38.20
N GLN A 166 -43.62 63.28 -37.66
CA GLN A 166 -44.93 63.93 -37.71
C GLN A 166 -44.93 65.30 -37.03
N ALA A 167 -44.30 65.40 -35.85
CA ALA A 167 -44.17 66.67 -35.13
C ALA A 167 -43.34 67.68 -35.93
N HIS A 168 -42.24 67.25 -36.55
CA HIS A 168 -41.43 68.08 -37.42
C HIS A 168 -42.26 68.62 -38.61
N ASP A 169 -42.97 67.74 -39.33
CA ASP A 169 -43.77 68.12 -40.49
C ASP A 169 -44.89 69.10 -40.10
N LEU A 170 -45.61 68.83 -39.00
CA LEU A 170 -46.61 69.75 -38.44
C LEU A 170 -46.04 71.12 -38.11
N THR A 171 -44.84 71.19 -37.51
CA THR A 171 -44.20 72.47 -37.20
C THR A 171 -43.73 73.21 -38.45
N PHE A 172 -43.30 72.48 -39.48
CA PHE A 172 -42.88 73.05 -40.75
C PHE A 172 -44.06 73.66 -41.49
N ASP A 173 -45.15 72.89 -41.66
CA ASP A 173 -46.40 73.37 -42.28
C ASP A 173 -46.93 74.62 -41.56
N HIS A 174 -46.89 74.64 -40.22
CA HIS A 174 -47.37 75.79 -39.43
C HIS A 174 -46.49 77.04 -39.53
N ILE A 175 -45.21 76.89 -39.89
CA ILE A 175 -44.31 78.02 -40.18
C ILE A 175 -44.59 78.54 -41.59
N GLU A 176 -44.74 77.64 -42.57
CA GLU A 176 -45.01 78.00 -43.96
C GLU A 176 -46.36 78.72 -44.09
N ASP A 177 -47.41 78.25 -43.42
CA ASP A 177 -48.72 78.92 -43.37
C ASP A 177 -48.67 80.34 -42.77
N LYS A 178 -47.69 80.63 -41.90
CA LYS A 178 -47.53 81.97 -41.29
C LYS A 178 -46.68 82.94 -42.11
N GLU A 179 -45.96 82.49 -43.12
CA GLU A 179 -45.21 83.35 -44.04
C GLU A 179 -46.05 83.81 -45.25
N VAL A 180 -47.26 83.26 -45.43
CA VAL A 180 -48.15 83.53 -46.58
C VAL A 180 -49.26 84.56 -46.28
N ASP A 181 -49.44 84.99 -45.02
CA ASP A 181 -50.31 86.10 -44.58
C ASP A 181 -49.51 87.38 -44.29
#